data_AF-A0A378LWJ9-F1
#
_entry.id   AF-A0A378LWJ9-F1
#
_cell.length_a   1.000
_cell.length_b   1.000
_cell.length_c   1.000
_cell.angle_alpha   90.00
_cell.angle_beta   90.00
_cell.angle_gamma   90.00
#
_symmetry.space_group_name_H-M   'P 1'
#
loop_
_entity.id
_entity.type
_entity.pdbx_description
1 polymer ?
#
loop_
_entity_poly.entity_id
_entity_poly.type
_entity_poly.pdbx_seq_one_letter_code
_entity_poly.pdbx_strand_id
1 'polypeptide(L)'
;MTTVIITTAKIDIRCALIKYLLDPSSQNLKELRRTCMELHTEALKEIAQLALEKAQKTRKEARLGDMDVEVDNDKINIKIDELVGPAIEGIFVTRDQLEALKIIMDNLPKMDVKFGIVLTILNQQLEKQIASDDHYKAFAAIYPIELDAHRIKKDDKQAGRAAITLSRKLLKITSRISQANQLTQIDEKSITQAYADAQGHGIEKHRGFKEKFFNFCRILSCIYPPNYFHYKSQPSFWTTVKTKTQEDIDKSQEALDIFQQSFKINKTC
;
A
#
# COMPACT_ATOMS: atom_id res chain seq x y z
N MET A 1 22.56 -13.43 7.98
CA MET A 1 21.19 -14.02 7.98
C MET A 1 20.14 -13.06 8.55
N THR A 2 20.46 -12.28 9.58
CA THR A 2 19.56 -11.32 10.26
C THR A 2 18.94 -10.27 9.32
N THR A 3 19.71 -9.67 8.40
CA THR A 3 19.21 -8.64 7.46
C THR A 3 18.13 -9.14 6.48
N VAL A 4 18.19 -10.41 6.08
CA VAL A 4 17.21 -11.01 5.13
C VAL A 4 15.87 -11.25 5.82
N ILE A 5 15.90 -11.66 7.09
CA ILE A 5 14.72 -11.93 7.92
C ILE A 5 13.99 -10.61 8.22
N ILE A 6 14.72 -9.58 8.66
CA ILE A 6 14.20 -8.23 8.92
C ILE A 6 13.51 -7.63 7.68
N THR A 7 14.01 -7.94 6.49
CA THR A 7 13.41 -7.46 5.23
C THR A 7 12.09 -8.18 4.92
N THR A 8 11.95 -9.43 5.36
CA THR A 8 10.77 -10.27 5.09
C THR A 8 9.59 -9.87 5.98
N ALA A 9 9.77 -9.74 7.31
CA ALA A 9 8.68 -9.30 8.19
C ALA A 9 8.17 -7.89 7.85
N LYS A 10 9.06 -6.98 7.42
CA LYS A 10 8.66 -5.65 6.91
C LYS A 10 7.76 -5.74 5.68
N ILE A 11 8.06 -6.65 4.76
CA ILE A 11 7.23 -6.88 3.56
C ILE A 11 5.90 -7.53 3.95
N ASP A 12 5.93 -8.50 4.86
CA ASP A 12 4.75 -9.26 5.26
C ASP A 12 3.74 -8.37 6.02
N ILE A 13 4.20 -7.57 6.99
CA ILE A 13 3.31 -6.63 7.70
C ILE A 13 2.73 -5.59 6.74
N ARG A 14 3.54 -5.09 5.79
CA ARG A 14 3.07 -4.16 4.78
C ARG A 14 1.96 -4.78 3.92
N CYS A 15 2.18 -5.99 3.41
CA CYS A 15 1.20 -6.68 2.59
C CYS A 15 -0.06 -7.02 3.38
N ALA A 16 0.07 -7.44 4.64
CA ALA A 16 -1.06 -7.74 5.50
C ALA A 16 -1.89 -6.50 5.83
N LEU A 17 -1.23 -5.38 6.15
CA LEU A 17 -1.89 -4.09 6.37
C LEU A 17 -2.64 -3.64 5.10
N ILE A 18 -1.98 -3.66 3.94
CA ILE A 18 -2.62 -3.29 2.68
C ILE A 18 -3.84 -4.16 2.40
N LYS A 19 -3.73 -5.49 2.56
CA LYS A 19 -4.88 -6.39 2.36
C LYS A 19 -6.04 -6.06 3.30
N TYR A 20 -5.75 -5.81 4.57
CA TYR A 20 -6.76 -5.44 5.55
C TYR A 20 -7.43 -4.08 5.22
N LEU A 21 -6.65 -3.09 4.78
CA LEU A 21 -7.19 -1.77 4.38
C LEU A 21 -8.09 -1.84 3.14
N LEU A 22 -7.79 -2.75 2.20
CA LEU A 22 -8.60 -2.99 1.01
C LEU A 22 -9.85 -3.84 1.29
N ASP A 23 -9.74 -4.80 2.21
CA ASP A 23 -10.80 -5.71 2.61
C ASP A 23 -10.65 -6.07 4.11
N PRO A 24 -11.40 -5.42 5.02
CA PRO A 24 -11.29 -5.62 6.47
C PRO A 24 -12.01 -6.90 6.93
N SER A 25 -11.75 -8.02 6.26
CA SER A 25 -12.30 -9.33 6.59
C SER A 25 -11.59 -9.96 7.79
N SER A 26 -12.27 -10.90 8.47
CA SER A 26 -11.70 -11.64 9.61
C SER A 26 -10.43 -12.41 9.24
N GLN A 27 -10.34 -12.88 7.99
CA GLN A 27 -9.16 -13.54 7.46
C GLN A 27 -7.97 -12.57 7.33
N ASN A 28 -8.18 -11.38 6.77
CA ASN A 28 -7.12 -10.38 6.65
C ASN A 28 -6.70 -9.82 8.03
N LEU A 29 -7.64 -9.70 8.97
CA LEU A 29 -7.32 -9.33 10.35
C LEU A 29 -6.44 -10.39 11.03
N LYS A 30 -6.76 -11.68 10.85
CA LYS A 30 -5.95 -12.77 11.39
C LYS A 30 -4.52 -12.75 10.83
N GLU A 31 -4.38 -12.45 9.55
CA GLU A 31 -3.07 -12.32 8.90
C GLU A 31 -2.30 -11.09 9.39
N LEU A 32 -2.96 -9.94 9.55
CA LEU A 32 -2.37 -8.74 10.15
C LEU A 32 -1.86 -9.05 11.56
N ARG A 33 -2.67 -9.70 12.39
CA ARG A 33 -2.26 -10.15 13.73
C ARG A 33 -1.03 -11.06 13.70
N ARG A 34 -1.01 -12.06 12.81
CA ARG A 34 0.14 -12.96 12.65
C ARG A 34 1.42 -12.20 12.34
N THR A 35 1.38 -11.33 11.33
CA THR A 35 2.57 -10.56 10.89
C THR A 35 3.03 -9.54 11.94
N CYS A 36 2.12 -8.93 12.71
CA CYS A 36 2.48 -8.11 13.85
C CYS A 36 3.21 -8.91 14.94
N MET A 37 2.72 -10.10 15.29
CA MET A 37 3.38 -10.96 16.29
C MET A 37 4.77 -11.44 15.84
N GLU A 38 4.93 -11.70 14.54
CA GLU A 38 6.23 -12.04 13.95
C GLU A 38 7.19 -10.86 14.01
N LEU A 39 6.75 -9.66 13.61
CA LEU A 39 7.57 -8.44 13.70
C LEU A 39 8.04 -8.17 15.14
N HIS A 40 7.15 -8.30 16.12
CA HIS A 40 7.51 -8.17 17.53
C HIS A 40 8.56 -9.22 17.93
N THR A 41 8.38 -10.48 17.49
CA THR A 41 9.31 -11.56 17.82
C THR A 41 10.69 -11.33 17.17
N GLU A 42 10.74 -10.76 15.98
CA GLU A 42 11.99 -10.36 15.32
C GLU A 42 12.68 -9.20 16.04
N ALA A 43 11.94 -8.16 16.41
CA ALA A 43 12.47 -7.05 17.20
C ALA A 43 13.11 -7.54 18.50
N LEU A 44 12.42 -8.44 19.22
CA LEU A 44 12.94 -9.08 20.44
C LEU A 44 14.24 -9.85 20.18
N LYS A 45 14.28 -10.69 19.12
CA LYS A 45 15.47 -11.46 18.75
C LYS A 45 16.66 -10.56 18.45
N GLU A 46 16.44 -9.45 17.75
CA GLU A 46 17.51 -8.51 17.40
C GLU A 46 18.05 -7.79 18.63
N ILE A 47 17.18 -7.31 19.53
CA ILE A 47 17.64 -6.69 20.78
C ILE A 47 18.37 -7.70 21.68
N ALA A 48 17.87 -8.93 21.79
CA ALA A 48 18.54 -9.98 22.55
C ALA A 48 19.94 -10.30 21.98
N GLN A 49 20.05 -10.36 20.65
CA GLN A 49 21.33 -10.56 19.97
C GLN A 49 22.31 -9.39 20.21
N LEU A 50 21.84 -8.15 20.12
CA LEU A 50 22.67 -6.96 20.41
C LEU A 50 23.15 -6.93 21.86
N ALA A 51 22.30 -7.33 22.80
CA ALA A 51 22.65 -7.42 24.20
C ALA A 51 23.70 -8.52 24.45
N LEU A 52 23.54 -9.68 23.79
CA LEU A 52 24.54 -10.75 23.82
C LEU A 52 25.89 -10.29 23.27
N GLU A 53 25.91 -9.59 22.12
CA GLU A 53 27.15 -9.09 21.52
C GLU A 53 27.88 -8.09 22.43
N LYS A 54 27.13 -7.23 23.13
CA LYS A 54 27.70 -6.32 24.15
C LYS A 54 28.27 -7.10 25.34
N ALA A 55 27.60 -8.15 25.76
CA ALA A 55 28.07 -9.01 26.84
C ALA A 55 29.31 -9.82 26.45
N GLN A 56 29.37 -10.36 25.23
CA GLN A 56 30.54 -11.08 24.72
C GLN A 56 31.79 -10.20 24.63
N LYS A 57 31.61 -8.92 24.29
CA LYS A 57 32.69 -7.92 24.29
C LYS A 57 33.22 -7.60 25.69
N THR A 58 32.41 -7.79 26.72
CA THR A 58 32.78 -7.53 28.14
C THR A 58 33.15 -8.80 28.91
N ARG A 59 32.66 -9.98 28.49
CA ARG A 59 32.98 -11.32 29.01
C ARG A 59 33.08 -12.31 27.84
N LYS A 60 34.27 -12.89 27.62
CA LYS A 60 34.62 -13.74 26.47
C LYS A 60 33.72 -14.97 26.20
N GLU A 61 32.81 -15.34 27.10
CA GLU A 61 32.08 -16.63 27.06
C GLU A 61 30.54 -16.52 27.12
N ALA A 62 29.93 -15.33 26.98
CA ALA A 62 28.48 -15.22 27.01
C ALA A 62 27.81 -15.92 25.80
N ARG A 63 26.78 -16.75 26.00
CA ARG A 63 25.96 -17.37 24.93
C ARG A 63 24.49 -16.96 25.04
N LEU A 64 23.76 -17.05 23.93
CA LEU A 64 22.31 -16.78 23.87
C LEU A 64 21.59 -17.86 24.71
N GLY A 65 21.19 -17.52 25.94
CA GLY A 65 20.58 -18.44 26.91
C GLY A 65 21.31 -18.56 28.25
N ASP A 66 22.57 -18.11 28.35
CA ASP A 66 23.37 -18.15 29.58
C ASP A 66 23.22 -16.87 30.43
N MET A 67 22.52 -15.88 29.90
CA MET A 67 22.30 -14.60 30.55
C MET A 67 20.80 -14.38 30.75
N ASP A 68 20.42 -14.06 31.99
CA ASP A 68 19.25 -13.23 32.27
C ASP A 68 19.49 -11.84 31.68
N VAL A 69 19.50 -11.76 30.34
CA VAL A 69 19.50 -10.48 29.65
C VAL A 69 18.13 -9.90 29.90
N GLU A 70 18.07 -8.97 30.85
CA GLU A 70 16.87 -8.16 31.04
C GLU A 70 16.71 -7.31 29.77
N VAL A 71 15.88 -7.81 28.85
CA VAL A 71 15.57 -7.11 27.61
C VAL A 71 14.60 -6.01 27.96
N ASP A 72 15.14 -4.80 28.03
CA ASP A 72 14.40 -3.57 28.22
C ASP A 72 13.28 -3.42 27.16
N ASN A 73 12.03 -3.37 27.64
CA ASN A 73 10.84 -3.22 26.80
C ASN A 73 10.88 -1.95 25.96
N ASP A 74 11.52 -0.87 26.45
CA ASP A 74 11.65 0.37 25.68
C ASP A 74 12.53 0.17 24.44
N LYS A 75 13.57 -0.66 24.54
CA LYS A 75 14.42 -1.01 23.39
C LYS A 75 13.68 -1.85 22.36
N ILE A 76 12.78 -2.74 22.81
CA ILE A 76 11.91 -3.50 21.90
C ILE A 76 10.97 -2.54 21.18
N ASN A 77 10.33 -1.62 21.91
CA ASN A 77 9.40 -0.65 21.32
C ASN A 77 10.08 0.29 20.31
N ILE A 78 11.25 0.82 20.64
CA ILE A 78 12.08 1.60 19.71
C ILE A 78 12.38 0.77 18.46
N LYS A 79 12.75 -0.51 18.64
CA LYS A 79 13.05 -1.36 17.51
C LYS A 79 11.83 -1.63 16.63
N ILE A 80 10.67 -1.86 17.24
CA ILE A 80 9.42 -2.02 16.49
C ILE A 80 9.12 -0.75 15.69
N ASP A 81 9.30 0.44 16.26
CA ASP A 81 9.10 1.72 15.56
C ASP A 81 10.04 1.87 14.34
N GLU A 82 11.33 1.55 14.50
CA GLU A 82 12.32 1.51 13.41
C GLU A 82 11.95 0.52 12.29
N LEU A 83 11.19 -0.53 12.60
CA LEU A 83 10.73 -1.52 11.64
C LEU A 83 9.42 -1.10 10.96
N VAL A 84 8.45 -0.60 11.74
CA VAL A 84 7.11 -0.23 11.29
C VAL A 84 7.13 0.99 10.37
N GLY A 85 7.85 2.06 10.74
CA GLY A 85 7.88 3.29 9.94
C GLY A 85 8.21 3.05 8.46
N PRO A 86 9.36 2.40 8.14
CA PRO A 86 9.69 2.05 6.77
C PRO A 86 8.73 1.03 6.12
N ALA A 87 8.15 0.11 6.90
CA ALA A 87 7.22 -0.88 6.37
C ALA A 87 5.93 -0.23 5.85
N ILE A 88 5.41 0.78 6.55
CA ILE A 88 4.16 1.45 6.19
C ILE A 88 4.36 2.74 5.38
N GLU A 89 5.59 3.06 4.99
CA GLU A 89 5.88 4.26 4.21
C GLU A 89 5.01 4.34 2.93
N GLY A 90 4.29 5.44 2.77
CA GLY A 90 3.41 5.69 1.63
C GLY A 90 2.08 4.93 1.68
N ILE A 91 1.75 4.29 2.81
CA ILE A 91 0.40 3.78 3.07
C ILE A 91 -0.40 4.89 3.74
N PHE A 92 -1.46 5.30 3.08
CA PHE A 92 -2.42 6.28 3.58
C PHE A 92 -3.69 5.57 4.00
N VAL A 93 -4.41 6.17 4.94
CA VAL A 93 -5.70 5.67 5.43
C VAL A 93 -6.71 6.80 5.50
N THR A 94 -7.99 6.46 5.49
CA THR A 94 -9.05 7.40 5.90
C THR A 94 -9.11 7.50 7.43
N ARG A 95 -9.80 8.52 7.95
CA ARG A 95 -10.06 8.64 9.39
C ARG A 95 -10.83 7.43 9.93
N ASP A 96 -11.84 6.98 9.19
CA ASP A 96 -12.68 5.84 9.61
C ASP A 96 -11.89 4.54 9.66
N GLN A 97 -10.96 4.33 8.74
CA GLN A 97 -10.07 3.17 8.76
C GLN A 97 -9.11 3.19 9.96
N LEU A 98 -8.56 4.36 10.27
CA LEU A 98 -7.71 4.54 11.44
C LEU A 98 -8.49 4.27 12.73
N GLU A 99 -9.73 4.78 12.82
CA GLU A 99 -10.60 4.54 13.97
C GLU A 99 -10.97 3.06 14.11
N ALA A 100 -11.25 2.37 13.01
CA ALA A 100 -11.50 0.93 13.02
C ALA A 100 -10.29 0.13 13.56
N LEU A 101 -9.07 0.55 13.21
CA LEU A 101 -7.85 -0.05 13.79
C LEU A 101 -7.70 0.27 15.28
N LYS A 102 -8.13 1.45 15.75
CA LYS A 102 -8.15 1.79 17.18
C LYS A 102 -9.14 0.94 17.97
N ILE A 103 -10.35 0.75 17.45
CA ILE A 103 -11.38 -0.11 18.05
C ILE A 103 -10.87 -1.55 18.21
N ILE A 104 -10.08 -2.07 17.26
CA ILE A 104 -9.45 -3.39 17.41
C ILE A 104 -8.58 -3.42 18.66
N MET A 105 -7.74 -2.39 18.88
CA MET A 105 -6.85 -2.31 20.05
C MET A 105 -7.62 -2.31 21.36
N ASP A 106 -8.69 -1.53 21.44
CA ASP A 106 -9.49 -1.37 22.66
C ASP A 106 -10.19 -2.68 23.06
N ASN A 107 -10.44 -3.56 22.09
CA ASN A 107 -11.08 -4.86 22.29
C ASN A 107 -10.08 -6.03 22.35
N LEU A 108 -8.77 -5.78 22.45
CA LEU A 108 -7.77 -6.85 22.49
C LEU A 108 -7.81 -7.65 23.80
N PRO A 109 -7.83 -8.99 23.73
CA PRO A 109 -7.61 -9.83 24.90
C PRO A 109 -6.23 -9.56 25.52
N LYS A 110 -6.11 -9.65 26.85
CA LYS A 110 -4.83 -9.48 27.56
C LYS A 110 -3.69 -10.39 27.08
N MET A 111 -3.98 -11.51 26.43
CA MET A 111 -2.95 -12.41 25.89
C MET A 111 -2.34 -11.93 24.56
N ASP A 112 -2.90 -10.88 23.94
CA ASP A 112 -2.47 -10.34 22.65
C ASP A 112 -1.61 -9.08 22.75
N VAL A 113 -0.87 -8.94 23.85
CA VAL A 113 0.01 -7.78 24.11
C VAL A 113 0.96 -7.51 22.95
N LYS A 114 1.56 -8.55 22.34
CA LYS A 114 2.49 -8.40 21.21
C LYS A 114 1.84 -7.76 19.99
N PHE A 115 0.61 -8.15 19.68
CA PHE A 115 -0.16 -7.56 18.61
C PHE A 115 -0.55 -6.12 18.97
N GLY A 116 -1.01 -5.89 20.21
CA GLY A 116 -1.35 -4.56 20.71
C GLY A 116 -0.21 -3.55 20.62
N ILE A 117 1.02 -3.93 21.00
CA ILE A 117 2.20 -3.05 20.91
C ILE A 117 2.46 -2.62 19.46
N VAL A 118 2.54 -3.59 18.53
CA VAL A 118 2.84 -3.28 17.12
C VAL A 118 1.71 -2.48 16.49
N LEU A 119 0.45 -2.82 16.78
CA LEU A 119 -0.72 -2.10 16.26
C LEU A 119 -0.80 -0.68 16.81
N THR A 120 -0.40 -0.45 18.06
CA THR A 120 -0.32 0.90 18.66
C THR A 120 0.68 1.77 17.91
N ILE A 121 1.89 1.26 17.69
CA ILE A 121 2.94 1.96 16.93
C ILE A 121 2.49 2.21 15.48
N LEU A 122 1.85 1.21 14.86
CA LEU A 122 1.30 1.32 13.51
C LEU A 122 0.25 2.44 13.43
N ASN A 123 -0.70 2.49 14.37
CA ASN A 123 -1.71 3.54 14.42
C ASN A 123 -1.11 4.93 14.60
N GLN A 124 -0.12 5.09 15.49
CA GLN A 124 0.58 6.37 15.69
C GLN A 124 1.31 6.85 14.43
N GLN A 125 1.88 5.94 13.65
CA GLN A 125 2.55 6.28 12.39
C GLN A 125 1.54 6.56 11.26
N LEU A 126 0.37 5.91 11.27
CA LEU A 126 -0.70 6.17 10.31
C LEU A 126 -1.46 7.48 10.57
N GLU A 127 -1.48 7.99 11.81
CA GLU A 127 -2.05 9.32 12.12
C GLU A 127 -1.43 10.45 11.28
N LYS A 128 -0.17 10.27 10.85
CA LYS A 128 0.56 11.20 9.99
C LYS A 128 0.25 11.02 8.50
N GLN A 129 -0.49 9.97 8.13
CA GLN A 129 -0.77 9.54 6.75
C GLN A 129 -2.29 9.46 6.49
N ILE A 130 -3.05 10.37 7.08
CA ILE A 130 -4.50 10.48 6.84
C ILE A 130 -4.75 11.20 5.52
N ALA A 131 -5.50 10.56 4.62
CA ALA A 131 -6.01 11.16 3.39
C ALA A 131 -7.53 11.38 3.49
N SER A 132 -8.06 12.33 2.71
CA SER A 132 -9.51 12.40 2.48
C SER A 132 -9.97 11.17 1.69
N ASP A 133 -11.25 10.83 1.77
CA ASP A 133 -11.79 9.64 1.09
C ASP A 133 -11.53 9.64 -0.42
N ASP A 134 -11.63 10.80 -1.06
CA ASP A 134 -11.35 10.93 -2.49
C ASP A 134 -9.88 10.71 -2.80
N HIS A 135 -8.96 11.30 -2.05
CA HIS A 135 -7.53 11.04 -2.22
C HIS A 135 -7.15 9.59 -1.87
N TYR A 136 -7.77 9.01 -0.85
CA TYR A 136 -7.56 7.63 -0.46
C TYR A 136 -7.89 6.66 -1.59
N LYS A 137 -8.95 6.91 -2.37
CA LYS A 137 -9.27 6.06 -3.54
C LYS A 137 -8.11 5.96 -4.54
N ALA A 138 -7.33 7.02 -4.74
CA ALA A 138 -6.15 6.98 -5.61
C ALA A 138 -5.04 6.10 -5.01
N PHE A 139 -4.76 6.22 -3.71
CA PHE A 139 -3.79 5.35 -3.03
C PHE A 139 -4.23 3.88 -3.04
N ALA A 140 -5.49 3.62 -2.72
CA ALA A 140 -6.09 2.28 -2.72
C ALA A 140 -6.02 1.62 -4.11
N ALA A 141 -6.10 2.39 -5.19
CA ALA A 141 -5.96 1.86 -6.55
C ALA A 141 -4.53 1.36 -6.88
N ILE A 142 -3.51 1.87 -6.17
CA ILE A 142 -2.11 1.46 -6.36
C ILE A 142 -1.79 0.19 -5.56
N TYR A 143 -2.42 -0.01 -4.41
CA TYR A 143 -2.16 -1.15 -3.52
C TYR A 143 -2.22 -2.54 -4.19
N PRO A 144 -3.21 -2.83 -5.06
CA PRO A 144 -3.21 -4.09 -5.83
C PRO A 144 -1.97 -4.28 -6.72
N ILE A 145 -1.37 -3.20 -7.23
CA ILE A 145 -0.13 -3.25 -8.02
C ILE A 145 1.02 -3.75 -7.12
N GLU A 146 1.14 -3.22 -5.91
CA GLU A 146 2.19 -3.61 -4.97
C GLU A 146 2.02 -5.05 -4.47
N LEU A 147 0.79 -5.46 -4.13
CA LEU A 147 0.51 -6.83 -3.71
C LEU A 147 0.87 -7.84 -4.81
N ASP A 148 0.48 -7.56 -6.05
CA ASP A 148 0.86 -8.41 -7.18
C ASP A 148 2.35 -8.38 -7.45
N ALA A 149 3.01 -7.25 -7.25
CA ALA A 149 4.46 -7.14 -7.44
C ALA A 149 5.23 -8.09 -6.50
N HIS A 150 4.82 -8.18 -5.23
CA HIS A 150 5.38 -9.13 -4.28
C HIS A 150 5.08 -10.58 -4.64
N ARG A 151 3.90 -10.87 -5.20
CA ARG A 151 3.56 -12.20 -5.74
C ARG A 151 4.44 -12.56 -6.93
N ILE A 152 4.50 -11.68 -7.94
CA ILE A 152 5.28 -11.84 -9.17
C ILE A 152 6.76 -12.06 -8.84
N LYS A 153 7.32 -11.30 -7.90
CA LYS A 153 8.74 -11.40 -7.52
C LYS A 153 9.19 -12.80 -7.10
N LYS A 154 8.26 -13.65 -6.65
CA LYS A 154 8.54 -15.06 -6.30
C LYS A 154 8.90 -15.89 -7.55
N ASP A 155 8.25 -15.60 -8.67
CA ASP A 155 8.37 -16.36 -9.92
C ASP A 155 9.25 -15.63 -10.97
N ASP A 156 9.13 -14.31 -11.05
CA ASP A 156 9.93 -13.42 -11.90
C ASP A 156 10.47 -12.25 -11.07
N LYS A 157 11.74 -12.38 -10.65
CA LYS A 157 12.42 -11.38 -9.81
C LYS A 157 12.55 -10.01 -10.50
N GLN A 158 12.73 -9.99 -11.82
CA GLN A 158 12.94 -8.75 -12.57
C GLN A 158 11.62 -7.99 -12.70
N ALA A 159 10.57 -8.67 -13.18
CA ALA A 159 9.24 -8.08 -13.29
C ALA A 159 8.69 -7.67 -11.93
N GLY A 160 8.87 -8.51 -10.91
CA GLY A 160 8.44 -8.19 -9.55
C GLY A 160 9.13 -6.95 -8.97
N ARG A 161 10.44 -6.79 -9.21
CA ARG A 161 11.18 -5.59 -8.75
C ARG A 161 10.74 -4.34 -9.51
N ALA A 162 10.51 -4.44 -10.82
CA ALA A 162 10.00 -3.33 -11.62
C ALA A 162 8.60 -2.89 -11.15
N ALA A 163 7.73 -3.86 -10.86
CA ALA A 163 6.38 -3.61 -10.35
C ALA A 163 6.38 -2.96 -8.94
N ILE A 164 7.25 -3.39 -8.02
CA ILE A 164 7.43 -2.73 -6.71
C ILE A 164 7.91 -1.30 -6.92
N THR A 165 8.87 -1.09 -7.83
CA THR A 165 9.41 0.24 -8.10
C THR A 165 8.34 1.16 -8.67
N LEU A 166 7.50 0.66 -9.59
CA LEU A 166 6.34 1.38 -10.10
C LEU A 166 5.39 1.77 -8.97
N SER A 167 4.94 0.82 -8.15
CA SER A 167 3.97 1.11 -7.08
C SER A 167 4.49 2.19 -6.13
N ARG A 168 5.77 2.12 -5.74
CA ARG A 168 6.40 3.13 -4.88
C ARG A 168 6.51 4.50 -5.54
N LYS A 169 6.86 4.57 -6.83
CA LYS A 169 6.84 5.84 -7.58
C LYS A 169 5.43 6.42 -7.62
N LEU A 170 4.42 5.61 -7.90
CA LEU A 170 3.03 6.06 -7.97
C LEU A 170 2.52 6.54 -6.61
N LEU A 171 2.83 5.85 -5.50
CA LEU A 171 2.47 6.30 -4.16
C LEU A 171 3.10 7.65 -3.83
N LYS A 172 4.38 7.83 -4.16
CA LYS A 172 5.09 9.11 -3.94
C LYS A 172 4.49 10.25 -4.75
N ILE A 173 4.19 10.02 -6.03
CA ILE A 173 3.56 11.02 -6.89
C ILE A 173 2.16 11.36 -6.37
N THR A 174 1.37 10.36 -6.00
CA THR A 174 0.01 10.54 -5.43
C THR A 174 0.04 11.31 -4.11
N SER A 175 1.03 11.04 -3.25
CA SER A 175 1.25 11.82 -2.04
C SER A 175 1.52 13.29 -2.32
N ARG A 176 2.38 13.60 -3.31
CA ARG A 176 2.64 14.99 -3.72
C ARG A 176 1.39 15.67 -4.24
N ILE A 177 0.65 15.00 -5.13
CA ILE A 177 -0.61 15.52 -5.72
C ILE A 177 -1.63 15.79 -4.62
N SER A 178 -1.82 14.85 -3.68
CA SER A 178 -2.76 14.96 -2.59
C SER A 178 -2.41 16.12 -1.63
N GLN A 179 -1.12 16.31 -1.34
CA GLN A 179 -0.64 17.43 -0.51
C GLN A 179 -0.82 18.79 -1.20
N ALA A 180 -0.54 18.87 -2.50
CA ALA A 180 -0.77 20.07 -3.30
C ALA A 180 -2.26 20.31 -3.59
N ASN A 181 -3.09 19.29 -3.39
CA ASN A 181 -4.49 19.24 -3.81
C ASN A 181 -4.69 19.64 -5.29
N GLN A 182 -3.72 19.28 -6.14
CA GLN A 182 -3.70 19.66 -7.54
C GLN A 182 -2.90 18.65 -8.36
N LEU A 183 -3.42 18.31 -9.54
CA LEU A 183 -2.72 17.55 -10.56
C LEU A 183 -2.08 18.51 -11.58
N THR A 184 -0.78 18.37 -11.83
CA THR A 184 -0.05 19.18 -12.82
C THR A 184 0.44 18.33 -13.99
N GLN A 185 0.80 18.98 -15.10
CA GLN A 185 1.43 18.31 -16.25
C GLN A 185 2.75 17.61 -15.88
N ILE A 186 3.47 18.09 -14.86
CA ILE A 186 4.70 17.44 -14.38
C ILE A 186 4.35 16.10 -13.71
N ASP A 187 3.26 16.06 -12.95
CA ASP A 187 2.76 14.83 -12.33
C ASP A 187 2.35 13.80 -13.39
N GLU A 188 1.62 14.23 -14.41
CA GLU A 188 1.20 13.37 -15.53
C GLU A 188 2.39 12.74 -16.26
N LYS A 189 3.39 13.56 -16.59
CA LYS A 189 4.65 13.08 -17.18
C LYS A 189 5.35 12.11 -16.24
N SER A 190 5.36 12.39 -14.94
CA SER A 190 5.97 11.51 -13.93
C SER A 190 5.27 10.15 -13.85
N ILE A 191 3.93 10.13 -13.90
CA ILE A 191 3.12 8.89 -13.88
C ILE A 191 3.38 8.06 -15.14
N THR A 192 3.34 8.70 -16.30
CA THR A 192 3.58 8.05 -17.59
C THR A 192 4.99 7.48 -17.68
N GLN A 193 5.98 8.28 -17.25
CA GLN A 193 7.37 7.84 -17.19
C GLN A 193 7.56 6.69 -16.21
N ALA A 194 6.92 6.72 -15.03
CA ALA A 194 7.01 5.63 -14.06
C ALA A 194 6.53 4.30 -14.66
N TYR A 195 5.45 4.31 -15.44
CA TYR A 195 4.96 3.12 -16.15
C TYR A 195 5.90 2.69 -17.28
N ALA A 196 6.35 3.63 -18.11
CA ALA A 196 7.29 3.36 -19.19
C ALA A 196 8.63 2.77 -18.68
N ASP A 197 9.13 3.27 -17.55
CA ASP A 197 10.32 2.76 -16.87
C ASP A 197 10.14 1.33 -16.37
N ALA A 198 8.92 0.92 -16.04
CA ALA A 198 8.64 -0.43 -15.58
C ALA A 198 8.33 -1.37 -16.75
N GLN A 199 7.77 -0.81 -17.83
CA GLN A 199 7.50 -1.48 -19.09
C GLN A 199 8.82 -1.91 -19.76
N GLY A 200 8.89 -3.15 -20.24
CA GLY A 200 10.13 -3.71 -20.78
C GLY A 200 11.01 -4.43 -19.76
N HIS A 201 10.61 -4.42 -18.49
CA HIS A 201 11.16 -5.30 -17.45
C HIS A 201 10.26 -6.51 -17.15
N GLY A 202 9.32 -6.85 -18.05
CA GLY A 202 8.51 -8.07 -17.96
C GLY A 202 7.16 -7.90 -17.27
N ILE A 203 6.85 -6.72 -16.70
CA ILE A 203 5.55 -6.48 -16.03
C ILE A 203 4.36 -6.70 -16.98
N GLU A 204 4.56 -6.44 -18.29
CA GLU A 204 3.55 -6.58 -19.32
C GLU A 204 3.17 -8.04 -19.61
N LYS A 205 4.00 -9.00 -19.19
CA LYS A 205 3.75 -10.44 -19.33
C LYS A 205 2.84 -10.99 -18.24
N HIS A 206 2.62 -10.23 -17.17
CA HIS A 206 1.76 -10.64 -16.06
C HIS A 206 0.34 -10.12 -16.24
N ARG A 207 -0.61 -11.05 -16.34
CA ARG A 207 -2.04 -10.77 -16.54
C ARG A 207 -2.57 -9.80 -15.48
N GLY A 208 -3.33 -8.80 -15.92
CA GLY A 208 -4.05 -7.90 -15.02
C GLY A 208 -3.20 -6.72 -14.52
N PHE A 209 -1.93 -6.58 -14.89
CA PHE A 209 -1.07 -5.51 -14.39
C PHE A 209 -1.37 -4.18 -15.08
N LYS A 210 -1.50 -4.21 -16.41
CA LYS A 210 -1.85 -3.06 -17.25
C LYS A 210 -3.20 -2.47 -16.82
N GLU A 211 -4.17 -3.33 -16.56
CA GLU A 211 -5.51 -2.97 -16.11
C GLU A 211 -5.50 -2.26 -14.75
N LYS A 212 -4.68 -2.71 -13.80
CA LYS A 212 -4.53 -2.04 -12.50
C LYS A 212 -3.94 -0.64 -12.64
N PHE A 213 -2.91 -0.49 -13.47
CA PHE A 213 -2.33 0.83 -13.76
C PHE A 213 -3.36 1.79 -14.36
N PHE A 214 -4.11 1.35 -15.37
CA PHE A 214 -5.15 2.20 -15.96
C PHE A 214 -6.31 2.49 -15.02
N ASN A 215 -6.66 1.56 -14.12
CA ASN A 215 -7.65 1.83 -13.09
C ASN A 215 -7.19 2.93 -12.13
N PHE A 216 -5.91 2.94 -11.74
CA PHE A 216 -5.32 4.05 -10.98
C PHE A 216 -5.44 5.38 -11.72
N CYS A 217 -5.00 5.44 -12.98
CA CYS A 217 -5.09 6.65 -13.80
C CYS A 217 -6.54 7.16 -13.92
N ARG A 218 -7.49 6.24 -14.13
CA ARG A 218 -8.92 6.56 -14.20
C ARG A 218 -9.41 7.19 -12.90
N ILE A 219 -9.13 6.57 -11.75
CA ILE A 219 -9.54 7.08 -10.44
C ILE A 219 -8.92 8.46 -10.20
N LEU A 220 -7.65 8.65 -10.54
CA LEU A 220 -6.98 9.95 -10.39
C LEU A 220 -7.63 11.05 -11.24
N SER A 221 -8.04 10.75 -12.48
CA SER A 221 -8.81 11.70 -13.32
C SER A 221 -10.19 12.04 -12.76
N CYS A 222 -10.84 11.11 -12.04
CA CYS A 222 -12.11 11.40 -11.40
C CYS A 222 -11.97 12.39 -10.23
N ILE A 223 -10.81 12.41 -9.56
CA ILE A 223 -10.53 13.31 -8.44
C ILE A 223 -10.13 14.71 -8.93
N TYR A 224 -9.37 14.79 -10.03
CA TYR A 224 -8.87 16.06 -10.58
C TYR A 224 -9.37 16.29 -12.02
N PRO A 225 -10.57 16.87 -12.20
CA PRO A 225 -11.04 17.31 -13.50
C PRO A 225 -10.25 18.55 -14.00
N PRO A 226 -10.13 18.75 -15.33
CA PRO A 226 -10.71 17.96 -16.43
C PRO A 226 -10.00 16.61 -16.66
N ASN A 227 -10.72 15.61 -17.19
CA ASN A 227 -10.23 14.24 -17.42
C ASN A 227 -8.94 14.20 -18.26
N TYR A 228 -7.76 14.16 -17.62
CA TYR A 228 -6.47 14.23 -18.29
C TYR A 228 -6.03 12.92 -18.96
N PHE A 229 -6.35 11.77 -18.37
CA PHE A 229 -6.10 10.49 -19.04
C PHE A 229 -7.19 10.25 -20.09
N HIS A 230 -7.02 10.87 -21.26
CA HIS A 230 -7.81 10.56 -22.44
C HIS A 230 -7.80 9.03 -22.64
N TYR A 231 -8.98 8.46 -22.85
CA TYR A 231 -9.26 7.04 -23.12
C TYR A 231 -8.58 6.45 -24.39
N LYS A 232 -7.38 6.92 -24.77
CA LYS A 232 -6.56 6.29 -25.80
C LYS A 232 -5.90 5.05 -25.20
N SER A 233 -6.57 3.91 -25.38
CA SER A 233 -6.19 2.54 -25.00
C SER A 233 -6.87 1.96 -23.76
N GLN A 234 -8.21 1.94 -23.76
CA GLN A 234 -8.87 0.74 -23.23
C GLN A 234 -8.75 -0.37 -24.29
N PRO A 235 -8.06 -1.50 -24.05
CA PRO A 235 -8.60 -2.77 -24.49
C PRO A 235 -9.83 -3.01 -23.63
N SER A 236 -11.00 -2.62 -24.16
CA SER A 236 -12.34 -3.04 -23.75
C SER A 236 -12.48 -3.46 -22.27
N PHE A 237 -12.81 -2.52 -21.38
CA PHE A 237 -13.29 -2.88 -20.04
C PHE A 237 -14.70 -3.51 -20.07
N TRP A 238 -15.30 -3.64 -21.26
CA TRP A 238 -16.64 -4.15 -21.49
C TRP A 238 -16.71 -5.58 -22.07
N THR A 239 -15.58 -6.25 -22.37
CA THR A 239 -15.64 -7.59 -23.00
C THR A 239 -15.87 -8.75 -22.03
N THR A 240 -16.04 -8.50 -20.73
CA THR A 240 -16.39 -9.54 -19.75
C THR A 240 -17.71 -9.30 -19.01
N VAL A 241 -18.51 -8.31 -19.43
CA VAL A 241 -19.94 -8.30 -19.10
C VAL A 241 -20.66 -9.00 -20.25
N LYS A 242 -21.24 -10.17 -19.99
CA LYS A 242 -22.12 -10.83 -20.96
C LYS A 242 -23.20 -9.83 -21.38
N THR A 243 -23.26 -9.57 -22.69
CA THR A 243 -24.33 -8.90 -23.46
C THR A 243 -24.72 -7.49 -22.99
N LYS A 244 -24.11 -6.46 -23.59
CA LYS A 244 -24.82 -5.20 -23.84
C LYS A 244 -25.57 -5.33 -25.16
N THR A 245 -26.86 -5.01 -25.19
CA THR A 245 -27.60 -4.92 -26.46
C THR A 245 -27.19 -3.63 -27.19
N GLN A 246 -27.43 -3.56 -28.49
CA GLN A 246 -27.18 -2.34 -29.27
C GLN A 246 -27.89 -1.12 -28.64
N GLU A 247 -29.05 -1.35 -28.04
CA GLU A 247 -29.83 -0.34 -27.32
C GLU A 247 -29.08 0.28 -26.11
N ASP A 248 -28.26 -0.49 -25.40
CA ASP A 248 -27.45 0.02 -24.28
C ASP A 248 -26.28 0.91 -24.77
N ILE A 249 -25.78 0.63 -25.97
CA ILE A 249 -24.75 1.42 -26.64
C ILE A 249 -25.37 2.73 -27.13
N ASP A 250 -26.53 2.65 -27.76
CA ASP A 250 -27.24 3.82 -28.32
C ASP A 250 -27.65 4.79 -27.19
N LYS A 251 -28.17 4.29 -26.06
CA LYS A 251 -28.50 5.11 -24.88
C LYS A 251 -27.27 5.75 -24.23
N SER A 252 -26.12 5.08 -24.26
CA SER A 252 -24.86 5.65 -23.77
C SER A 252 -24.34 6.77 -24.67
N GLN A 253 -24.53 6.63 -25.99
CA GLN A 253 -24.16 7.64 -26.98
C GLN A 253 -25.08 8.85 -26.89
N GLU A 254 -26.38 8.63 -26.71
CA GLU A 254 -27.38 9.70 -26.51
C GLU A 254 -27.09 10.51 -25.23
N ALA A 255 -26.70 9.86 -24.14
CA ALA A 255 -26.31 10.54 -22.90
C ALA A 255 -25.03 11.39 -23.06
N LEU A 256 -24.06 10.92 -23.85
CA LEU A 256 -22.85 11.69 -24.19
C LEU A 256 -23.19 12.91 -25.05
N ASP A 257 -24.09 12.77 -26.00
CA ASP A 257 -24.51 13.86 -26.89
C ASP A 257 -25.30 14.92 -26.11
N ILE A 258 -26.20 14.53 -25.19
CA ILE A 258 -26.91 15.44 -24.28
C ILE A 258 -25.92 16.21 -23.40
N PHE A 259 -24.93 15.51 -22.83
CA PHE A 259 -23.89 16.14 -22.02
C PHE A 259 -23.06 17.14 -22.82
N GLN A 260 -22.61 16.78 -24.03
CA GLN A 260 -21.87 17.70 -24.91
C GLN A 260 -22.71 18.91 -25.37
N GLN A 261 -24.01 18.72 -25.60
CA GLN A 261 -24.93 19.82 -25.93
C GLN A 261 -25.17 20.77 -24.76
N SER A 262 -25.17 20.28 -23.51
CA SER A 262 -25.31 21.15 -22.32
C SER A 262 -24.18 22.20 -22.18
N PHE A 263 -22.99 21.93 -22.74
CA PHE A 263 -21.90 22.91 -22.82
C PHE A 263 -22.02 23.90 -23.98
N LYS A 264 -22.85 23.61 -24.98
CA LYS A 264 -23.13 24.53 -26.09
C LYS A 264 -24.24 25.53 -25.76
N ILE A 265 -25.17 25.16 -24.88
CA ILE A 265 -26.29 26.01 -24.47
C ILE A 265 -25.83 27.12 -23.49
N ASN A 266 -24.77 26.90 -22.72
CA ASN A 266 -24.23 27.89 -21.77
C ASN A 266 -23.28 28.95 -22.39
N LYS A 267 -23.32 29.16 -23.72
CA LYS A 267 -22.57 30.24 -24.40
C LYS A 267 -23.42 31.40 -24.93
N THR A 268 -24.68 31.49 -24.50
CA THR A 268 -25.52 32.68 -24.72
C THR A 268 -26.14 33.13 -23.42
N CYS A 269 -25.39 33.95 -22.69
CA CYS A 269 -25.80 35.20 -22.04
C CYS A 269 -24.54 35.95 -21.62
#